data_AF-A0A967IRB4-F1
#
_entry.id   AF-A0A967IRB4-F1
#
_cell.length_a   1.000
_cell.length_b   1.000
_cell.length_c   1.000
_cell.angle_alpha   90.00
_cell.angle_beta   90.00
_cell.angle_gamma   90.00
#
_symmetry.space_group_name_H-M   'P 1'
#
loop_
_entity.id
_entity.type
_entity.pdbx_description
1 polymer ?
#
loop_
_entity_poly.entity_id
_entity_poly.type
_entity_poly.pdbx_seq_one_letter_code
_entity_poly.pdbx_strand_id
1 'polypeptide(L)'
;AGEETADLDTVGFDLKRCKAFLAGYTKIARSFLTDRDFDFFFDAVRLVPFELGLRFYTDFLEGNVYFRVSRPDQNLARAKVQFKLVESIEQQEEELRLLIEEYRTVS
;
A
#
# COMPACT_ATOMS: atom_id res chain seq x y z
N ALA A 1 -5.91 -11.45 10.14
CA ALA A 1 -5.29 -10.33 9.41
C ALA A 1 -3.94 -10.85 8.91
N GLY A 2 -3.70 -11.09 7.63
CA GLY A 2 -4.26 -10.53 6.39
C GLY A 2 -3.13 -10.25 5.38
N GLU A 3 -1.86 -10.37 5.80
CA GLU A 3 -0.67 -10.16 4.97
C GLU A 3 -0.27 -11.39 4.12
N GLU A 4 -1.00 -12.49 4.26
CA GLU A 4 -0.77 -13.75 3.56
C GLU A 4 -2.11 -14.29 3.05
N THR A 5 -2.13 -14.71 1.78
CA THR A 5 -3.24 -15.43 1.16
C THR A 5 -2.68 -16.60 0.36
N ALA A 6 -3.43 -17.69 0.26
CA ALA A 6 -3.12 -18.79 -0.64
C ALA A 6 -3.44 -18.45 -2.10
N ASP A 7 -4.35 -17.49 -2.30
CA ASP A 7 -4.84 -17.07 -3.61
C ASP A 7 -4.47 -15.61 -3.87
N LEU A 8 -3.45 -15.39 -4.69
CA LEU A 8 -2.95 -14.07 -5.05
C LEU A 8 -3.94 -13.28 -5.93
N ASP A 9 -4.88 -13.95 -6.60
CA ASP A 9 -5.85 -13.27 -7.46
C ASP A 9 -6.89 -12.49 -6.64
N THR A 10 -6.98 -12.78 -5.34
CA THR A 10 -7.81 -12.02 -4.38
C THR A 10 -7.14 -10.76 -3.84
N VAL A 11 -5.85 -10.58 -4.11
CA VAL A 11 -5.10 -9.40 -3.64
C VAL A 11 -5.34 -8.25 -4.61
N GLY A 12 -5.95 -7.18 -4.09
CA GLY A 12 -6.16 -5.97 -4.86
C GLY A 12 -6.28 -4.74 -3.97
N PHE A 13 -5.93 -3.59 -4.54
CA PHE A 13 -6.14 -2.31 -3.89
C PHE A 13 -7.60 -1.89 -4.01
N ASP A 14 -8.23 -1.59 -2.88
CA ASP A 14 -9.65 -1.23 -2.80
C ASP A 14 -9.81 0.30 -2.77
N LEU A 15 -10.14 0.88 -3.93
CA LEU A 15 -10.37 2.32 -4.08
C LEU A 15 -11.49 2.84 -3.17
N LYS A 16 -12.51 2.04 -2.84
CA LYS A 16 -13.60 2.47 -1.94
C LYS A 16 -13.08 2.63 -0.51
N ARG A 17 -12.24 1.69 -0.05
CA ARG A 17 -11.54 1.82 1.24
C ARG A 17 -10.57 2.99 1.24
N CYS A 18 -9.84 3.21 0.15
CA CYS A 18 -8.95 4.36 0.01
C CYS A 18 -9.73 5.69 0.11
N LYS A 19 -10.88 5.80 -0.57
CA LYS A 19 -11.76 6.97 -0.48
C LYS A 19 -12.24 7.23 0.95
N ALA A 20 -12.69 6.19 1.65
CA ALA A 20 -13.10 6.30 3.04
C ALA A 20 -11.94 6.74 3.96
N PHE A 21 -10.73 6.21 3.71
CA PHE A 21 -9.52 6.61 4.43
C PHE A 21 -9.17 8.08 4.17
N LEU A 22 -9.08 8.51 2.91
CA LEU A 22 -8.76 9.90 2.54
C LEU A 22 -9.78 10.88 3.12
N ALA A 23 -11.07 10.55 3.10
CA ALA A 23 -12.13 11.36 3.70
C ALA A 23 -11.98 11.52 5.23
N GLY A 24 -11.51 10.49 5.93
CA GLY A 24 -11.26 10.56 7.38
C GLY A 24 -9.94 11.27 7.70
N TYR A 25 -8.87 10.92 6.99
CA TYR A 25 -7.54 11.45 7.19
C TYR A 25 -7.48 12.95 6.94
N THR A 26 -8.01 13.42 5.80
CA THR A 26 -7.96 14.85 5.45
C THR A 26 -8.76 15.72 6.41
N LYS A 27 -9.89 15.26 6.98
CA LYS A 27 -10.63 15.99 8.03
C LYS A 27 -9.79 16.32 9.26
N ILE A 28 -8.84 15.45 9.61
CA ILE A 28 -7.98 15.62 10.79
C ILE A 28 -6.67 16.32 10.39
N ALA A 29 -6.11 15.94 9.24
CA ALA A 29 -4.78 16.33 8.80
C ALA A 29 -4.74 17.68 8.06
N ARG A 30 -5.90 18.25 7.68
CA ARG A 30 -5.94 19.48 6.86
C ARG A 30 -5.17 20.65 7.46
N SER A 31 -5.09 20.75 8.79
CA SER A 31 -4.37 21.83 9.47
C SER A 31 -2.87 21.83 9.23
N PHE A 32 -2.28 20.71 8.79
CA PHE A 32 -0.85 20.60 8.53
C PHE A 32 -0.49 20.06 7.13
N LEU A 33 -1.46 19.59 6.36
CA LEU A 33 -1.24 19.22 4.96
C LEU A 33 -1.14 20.48 4.09
N THR A 34 -0.14 20.50 3.23
CA THR A 34 0.05 21.47 2.15
C THR A 34 -0.40 20.87 0.82
N ASP A 35 -0.67 21.72 -0.18
CA ASP A 35 -1.01 21.23 -1.53
C ASP A 35 0.10 20.34 -2.11
N ARG A 36 1.36 20.57 -1.72
CA ARG A 36 2.51 19.79 -2.18
C ARG A 36 2.53 18.39 -1.58
N ASP A 37 1.96 18.18 -0.41
CA ASP A 37 1.91 16.85 0.20
C ASP A 37 1.03 15.90 -0.63
N PHE A 38 -0.04 16.41 -1.24
CA PHE A 38 -0.94 15.63 -2.11
C PHE A 38 -0.24 15.14 -3.38
N ASP A 39 0.79 15.85 -3.88
CA ASP A 39 1.58 15.42 -5.03
C ASP A 39 2.25 14.06 -4.79
N PHE A 40 2.53 13.73 -3.53
CA PHE A 40 3.24 12.51 -3.12
C PHE A 40 2.32 11.40 -2.59
N PHE A 41 1.01 11.62 -2.48
CA PHE A 41 0.11 10.61 -1.88
C PHE A 41 0.06 9.33 -2.69
N PHE A 42 -0.05 9.43 -4.02
CA PHE A 42 0.00 8.25 -4.89
C PHE A 42 1.34 7.51 -4.72
N ASP A 43 2.45 8.26 -4.78
CA ASP A 43 3.78 7.67 -4.67
C ASP A 43 3.97 6.99 -3.31
N ALA A 44 3.46 7.57 -2.21
CA ALA A 44 3.49 6.97 -0.89
C ALA A 44 2.65 5.69 -0.81
N VAL A 45 1.42 5.71 -1.34
CA VAL A 45 0.53 4.54 -1.38
C VAL A 45 1.17 3.38 -2.15
N ARG A 46 1.88 3.69 -3.24
CA ARG A 46 2.63 2.71 -4.05
C ARG A 46 3.94 2.26 -3.37
N LEU A 47 4.70 3.19 -2.80
CA LEU A 47 6.05 2.96 -2.27
C LEU A 47 6.04 2.10 -1.01
N VAL A 48 5.10 2.34 -0.09
CA VAL A 48 5.03 1.61 1.19
C VAL A 48 4.92 0.08 1.00
N PRO A 49 3.97 -0.46 0.21
CA PRO A 49 3.91 -1.90 -0.03
C PRO A 49 5.12 -2.39 -0.84
N PHE A 50 5.65 -1.60 -1.77
CA PHE A 50 6.85 -1.97 -2.52
C PHE A 50 8.08 -2.15 -1.60
N GLU A 51 8.35 -1.17 -0.72
CA GLU A 51 9.42 -1.25 0.29
C GLU A 51 9.22 -2.47 1.19
N LEU A 52 7.99 -2.68 1.69
CA LEU A 52 7.69 -3.80 2.58
C LEU A 52 7.88 -5.15 1.87
N GLY A 53 7.49 -5.26 0.60
CA GLY A 53 7.72 -6.42 -0.25
C GLY A 53 9.21 -6.73 -0.41
N LEU A 54 10.04 -5.72 -0.66
CA LEU A 54 11.50 -5.86 -0.71
C LEU A 54 12.08 -6.32 0.63
N ARG A 55 11.60 -5.77 1.75
CA ARG A 55 12.06 -6.16 3.10
C ARG A 55 11.71 -7.61 3.41
N PHE A 56 10.50 -8.06 3.10
CA PHE A 56 10.13 -9.47 3.25
C PHE A 56 10.95 -10.38 2.34
N TYR A 57 11.14 -10.00 1.07
CA TYR A 57 11.89 -10.81 0.13
C TYR A 57 13.37 -10.92 0.55
N THR A 58 13.97 -9.82 0.99
CA THR A 58 15.33 -9.79 1.52
C THR A 58 15.45 -10.68 2.75
N ASP A 59 14.54 -10.55 3.71
CA ASP A 59 14.56 -11.36 4.92
C ASP A 59 14.38 -12.86 4.60
N PHE A 60 13.58 -13.22 3.59
CA PHE A 60 13.50 -14.60 3.11
C PHE A 60 14.84 -15.13 2.59
N LEU A 61 15.56 -14.34 1.79
CA LEU A 61 16.89 -14.71 1.26
C LEU A 61 17.95 -14.82 2.38
N GLU A 62 17.78 -14.05 3.45
CA GLU A 62 18.65 -14.08 4.63
C GLU A 62 18.28 -15.17 5.65
N GLY A 63 17.24 -15.97 5.40
CA GLY A 63 16.85 -17.08 6.26
C GLY A 63 15.84 -16.71 7.36
N ASN A 64 15.05 -15.66 7.15
CA ASN A 64 13.99 -15.14 8.04
C ASN A 64 14.52 -14.71 9.43
N VAL A 65 15.53 -13.85 9.44
CA VAL A 65 16.23 -13.41 10.67
C VAL A 65 15.58 -12.19 11.32
N TYR A 66 14.82 -11.40 10.56
CA TYR A 66 14.22 -10.15 11.01
C TYR A 66 12.74 -10.33 11.37
N PHE A 67 11.90 -10.80 10.44
CA PHE A 67 10.47 -11.01 10.69
C PHE A 67 10.22 -12.39 11.27
N ARG A 68 9.39 -12.45 12.32
CA ARG A 68 8.95 -13.73 12.87
C ARG A 68 8.13 -14.50 11.83
N VAL A 69 8.49 -15.78 11.66
CA VAL A 69 7.80 -16.72 10.77
C VAL A 69 7.44 -18.01 11.51
N SER A 70 6.35 -18.65 11.10
CA SER A 70 5.89 -19.98 11.50
C SER A 70 6.19 -21.06 10.45
N ARG A 71 6.57 -20.67 9.22
CA ARG A 71 6.98 -21.58 8.14
C ARG A 71 8.09 -20.96 7.27
N PRO A 72 8.96 -21.77 6.64
CA PRO A 72 10.16 -21.28 5.95
C PRO A 72 9.90 -20.31 4.79
N ASP A 73 8.76 -20.44 4.12
CA ASP A 73 8.37 -19.67 2.92
C ASP A 73 7.48 -18.45 3.25
N GLN A 74 7.23 -18.17 4.53
CA GLN A 74 6.22 -17.18 4.91
C GLN A 74 6.56 -15.77 4.43
N ASN A 75 7.80 -15.32 4.58
CA ASN A 75 8.20 -14.00 4.09
C ASN A 75 8.19 -13.93 2.56
N LEU A 76 8.49 -15.03 1.85
CA LEU A 76 8.30 -15.08 0.40
C LEU A 76 6.83 -14.91 0.02
N ALA A 77 5.91 -15.55 0.75
CA ALA A 77 4.47 -15.38 0.54
C ALA A 77 4.01 -13.94 0.80
N ARG A 78 4.47 -13.32 1.90
CA ARG A 78 4.20 -11.90 2.21
C ARG A 78 4.71 -10.97 1.12
N ALA A 79 5.95 -11.19 0.65
CA ALA A 79 6.53 -10.39 -0.43
C ALA A 79 5.67 -10.44 -1.71
N LYS A 80 5.21 -11.63 -2.11
CA LYS A 80 4.32 -11.79 -3.27
C LYS A 80 2.99 -11.03 -3.11
N VAL A 81 2.40 -11.06 -1.92
CA VAL A 81 1.18 -10.28 -1.63
C VAL A 81 1.45 -8.79 -1.79
N GLN A 82 2.56 -8.28 -1.25
CA GLN A 82 2.90 -6.85 -1.37
C GLN A 82 3.15 -6.44 -2.84
N PHE A 83 3.88 -7.24 -3.62
CA PHE A 83 4.11 -6.95 -5.03
C PHE A 83 2.83 -7.04 -5.87
N LYS A 84 1.92 -7.97 -5.55
CA LYS A 84 0.61 -8.04 -6.21
C LYS A 84 -0.25 -6.82 -5.88
N LEU A 85 -0.17 -6.33 -4.65
CA LEU A 85 -0.82 -5.09 -4.25
C LEU A 85 -0.24 -3.88 -5.00
N VAL A 86 1.08 -3.80 -5.18
CA VAL A 86 1.73 -2.76 -6.00
C VAL A 86 1.23 -2.81 -7.44
N GLU A 87 1.21 -3.99 -8.07
CA GLU A 87 0.67 -4.15 -9.42
C GLU A 87 -0.77 -3.65 -9.51
N SER A 88 -1.62 -3.99 -8.53
CA SER A 88 -3.00 -3.52 -8.47
C SER A 88 -3.12 -2.00 -8.26
N ILE A 89 -2.20 -1.37 -7.52
CA ILE A 89 -2.15 0.10 -7.36
C ILE A 89 -1.75 0.77 -8.67
N GLU A 90 -0.73 0.27 -9.35
CA GLU A 90 -0.23 0.80 -10.62
C GLU A 90 -1.29 0.70 -11.73
N GLN A 91 -2.05 -0.41 -11.77
CA GLN A 91 -3.18 -0.58 -12.69
C GLN A 91 -4.33 0.42 -12.46
N GLN A 92 -4.41 1.03 -11.28
CA GLN A 92 -5.45 1.98 -10.86
C GLN A 92 -4.88 3.39 -10.66
N GLU A 93 -3.71 3.70 -11.26
CA GLU A 93 -3.00 4.95 -11.02
C GLU A 93 -3.84 6.19 -11.39
N GLU A 94 -4.50 6.16 -12.54
CA GLU A 94 -5.31 7.29 -13.01
C GLU A 94 -6.48 7.56 -12.05
N GLU A 95 -7.25 6.52 -11.68
CA GLU A 95 -8.38 6.67 -10.77
C GLU A 95 -7.95 7.09 -9.36
N LEU A 96 -6.82 6.57 -8.87
CA LEU A 96 -6.30 6.92 -7.54
C LEU A 96 -5.80 8.36 -7.51
N ARG A 97 -5.11 8.83 -8.55
CA ARG A 97 -4.67 10.24 -8.64
C ARG A 97 -5.87 11.18 -8.72
N LEU A 98 -6.87 10.87 -9.53
CA LEU A 98 -8.11 11.66 -9.59
C LEU A 98 -8.82 11.70 -8.22
N LEU A 99 -8.90 10.57 -7.53
CA LEU A 99 -9.46 10.50 -6.18
C LEU A 99 -8.68 11.38 -5.19
N ILE A 100 -7.35 11.39 -5.24
CA ILE A 100 -6.52 12.24 -4.38
C ILE A 100 -6.78 13.72 -4.67
N GLU A 101 -6.90 14.11 -5.94
CA GLU A 101 -7.22 15.48 -6.35
C GLU A 101 -8.58 15.96 -5.82
N GLU A 102 -9.60 15.08 -5.77
CA GLU A 102 -10.91 15.41 -5.16
C GLU A 102 -10.74 15.94 -3.73
N TYR A 103 -9.75 15.46 -2.97
CA TYR A 103 -9.49 15.89 -1.59
C TYR A 103 -8.45 16.99 -1.45
N ARG A 104 -7.74 17.36 -2.53
CA ARG A 104 -6.83 18.51 -2.54
C ARG A 104 -7.62 19.81 -2.46
N THR A 105 -8.70 19.91 -3.26
CA THR A 105 -9.46 21.15 -3.48
C THR A 105 -10.60 21.40 -2.49
N VAL A 106 -10.98 20.41 -1.69
CA VAL A 106 -12.04 20.57 -0.68
C VAL A 106 -11.49 21.38 0.49
N SER A 107 -11.95 22.65 0.57
CA SER A 107 -11.73 23.57 1.68
C SER A 107 -12.57 23.19 2.90
#